data_AF-A0A1Y2SIV7-F1
#
_entry.id   AF-A0A1Y2SIV7-F1
#
_cell.length_a   1.000
_cell.length_b   1.000
_cell.length_c   1.000
_cell.angle_alpha   90.00
_cell.angle_beta   90.00
_cell.angle_gamma   90.00
#
_symmetry.space_group_name_H-M   'P 1'
#
loop_
_entity.id
_entity.type
_entity.pdbx_description
1 polymer ?
#
loop_
_entity_poly.entity_id
_entity_poly.type
_entity_poly.pdbx_seq_one_letter_code
_entity_poly.pdbx_strand_id
1 'polypeptide(L)'
;MIIKVTDPDGKGVKTTLKVTAEGASGSKNQDVIFTVLTSPDTNKANYWGHMPNFIKIDGVTFNRPQLKAEFSGYGASPEWHNEIWVLIAHGHTDDEPTGALLYCANQGKSLPTRGQLQKLQSTYGHNGVQTKLGWPTNEVYYDNYITSDRFREAVSLVDGSYEMTHFGHRVSCIN
;
A
#
# COMPACT_ATOMS: atom_id res chain seq x y z
N MET A 1 -32.00 -16.77 17.43
CA MET A 1 -31.81 -16.37 16.02
C MET A 1 -30.39 -15.85 15.88
N ILE A 2 -29.66 -16.30 14.87
CA ILE A 2 -28.32 -15.82 14.52
C ILE A 2 -28.42 -15.28 13.10
N ILE A 3 -27.97 -14.04 12.87
CA ILE A 3 -27.99 -13.40 11.55
C ILE A 3 -26.54 -13.21 11.13
N LYS A 4 -26.17 -13.75 9.97
CA LYS A 4 -24.88 -13.48 9.34
C LYS A 4 -25.02 -12.20 8.54
N VAL A 5 -24.14 -11.24 8.80
CA VAL A 5 -24.07 -9.97 8.06
C VAL A 5 -22.77 -9.97 7.27
N THR A 6 -22.84 -9.56 6.02
CA THR A 6 -21.69 -9.41 5.12
C THR A 6 -21.86 -8.15 4.30
N ASP A 7 -20.77 -7.46 4.03
CA ASP A 7 -20.73 -6.29 3.14
C ASP A 7 -19.70 -6.56 2.03
N PRO A 8 -20.06 -7.36 1.01
CA PRO A 8 -19.11 -7.81 -0.02
C PRO A 8 -18.55 -6.65 -0.86
N ASP A 9 -19.32 -5.56 -0.98
CA ASP A 9 -18.94 -4.33 -1.69
C ASP A 9 -18.56 -3.20 -0.71
N GLY A 10 -18.32 -3.56 0.55
CA GLY A 10 -18.02 -2.65 1.64
C GLY A 10 -16.71 -1.91 1.45
N LYS A 11 -16.72 -0.62 1.80
CA LYS A 11 -15.55 0.27 1.64
C LYS A 11 -14.69 0.38 2.89
N GLY A 12 -14.86 -0.43 3.93
CA GLY A 12 -14.11 -0.23 5.17
C GLY A 12 -14.70 0.89 6.04
N VAL A 13 -16.01 0.90 6.26
CA VAL A 13 -16.70 1.91 7.09
C VAL A 13 -17.40 1.27 8.29
N LYS A 14 -17.69 2.11 9.29
CA LYS A 14 -18.47 1.71 10.47
C LYS A 14 -19.96 1.83 10.15
N THR A 15 -20.67 0.71 10.26
CA THR A 15 -22.11 0.64 9.99
C THR A 15 -22.85 0.31 11.28
N THR A 16 -23.76 1.19 11.71
CA THR A 16 -24.63 0.93 12.86
C THR A 16 -25.86 0.15 12.42
N LEU A 17 -25.97 -1.10 12.88
CA LEU A 17 -27.15 -1.92 12.70
C LEU A 17 -28.17 -1.61 13.79
N LYS A 18 -29.39 -1.24 13.39
CA LYS A 18 -30.52 -1.04 14.30
C LYS A 18 -31.44 -2.25 14.24
N VAL A 19 -31.62 -2.93 15.36
CA VAL A 19 -32.47 -4.13 15.49
C VAL A 19 -33.71 -3.78 16.31
N THR A 20 -34.88 -4.10 15.77
CA THR A 20 -36.19 -3.98 16.42
C THR A 20 -36.91 -5.32 16.36
N ALA A 21 -37.59 -5.68 17.43
CA ALA A 21 -38.52 -6.82 17.44
C ALA A 21 -39.94 -6.32 17.20
N GLU A 22 -40.75 -7.11 16.51
CA GLU A 22 -42.16 -6.80 16.32
C GLU A 22 -42.88 -6.71 17.67
N GLY A 23 -43.68 -5.67 17.87
CA GLY A 23 -44.34 -5.38 19.15
C GLY A 23 -43.43 -4.81 20.25
N ALA A 24 -42.12 -4.65 20.02
CA ALA A 24 -41.23 -4.01 20.99
C ALA A 24 -41.32 -2.48 20.90
N SER A 25 -41.28 -1.81 22.05
CA SER A 25 -41.28 -0.35 22.17
C SER A 25 -39.90 0.29 21.94
N GLY A 26 -38.85 -0.51 21.66
CA GLY A 26 -37.47 -0.04 21.57
C GLY A 26 -36.63 -0.78 20.55
N SER A 27 -35.42 -0.26 20.32
CA SER A 27 -34.42 -0.82 19.41
C SER A 27 -33.09 -1.03 20.11
N LYS A 28 -32.30 -2.00 19.64
CA LYS A 28 -30.89 -2.13 20.00
C LYS A 28 -30.02 -1.74 18.82
N ASN A 29 -28.94 -1.03 19.08
CA ASN A 29 -27.93 -0.70 18.09
C ASN A 29 -26.71 -1.59 18.29
N GLN A 30 -26.11 -2.03 17.20
CA GLN A 30 -24.83 -2.74 17.18
C GLN A 30 -23.99 -2.18 16.04
N ASP A 31 -22.80 -1.70 16.38
CA ASP A 31 -21.85 -1.28 15.36
C ASP A 31 -21.09 -2.50 14.81
N VAL A 32 -20.94 -2.53 13.49
CA VAL A 32 -20.12 -3.52 12.78
C VAL A 32 -19.18 -2.80 11.81
N ILE A 33 -18.02 -3.39 11.56
CA ILE A 33 -17.01 -2.89 10.62
C ILE A 33 -16.63 -4.05 9.72
N PHE A 34 -16.73 -3.86 8.41
CA PHE A 34 -16.22 -4.77 7.39
C PHE A 34 -14.98 -4.11 6.79
N THR A 35 -13.80 -4.65 7.06
CA THR A 35 -12.54 -4.03 6.63
C THR A 35 -12.27 -4.28 5.15
N VAL A 36 -11.54 -3.37 4.51
CA VAL A 36 -11.15 -3.47 3.08
C VAL A 36 -9.67 -3.78 2.92
N LEU A 37 -9.33 -4.62 1.94
CA LEU A 37 -7.95 -5.07 1.70
C LEU A 37 -7.02 -3.93 1.27
N THR A 38 -7.55 -2.94 0.54
CA THR A 38 -6.79 -1.82 -0.03
C THR A 38 -6.46 -0.69 0.95
N SER A 39 -6.84 -0.84 2.22
CA SER A 39 -6.45 0.08 3.30
C SER A 39 -5.64 -0.67 4.37
N PRO A 40 -4.64 -0.02 4.98
CA PRO A 40 -3.89 -0.61 6.08
C PRO A 40 -4.67 -0.55 7.41
N ASP A 41 -4.38 -1.51 8.29
CA ASP A 41 -4.91 -1.54 9.65
C ASP A 41 -4.11 -0.58 10.55
N THR A 42 -4.45 0.71 10.47
CA THR A 42 -3.80 1.81 11.20
C THR A 42 -4.80 2.94 11.44
N ASN A 43 -4.66 3.63 12.56
CA ASN A 43 -5.52 4.79 12.88
C ASN A 43 -5.25 6.02 12.00
N LYS A 44 -4.27 5.92 11.09
CA LYS A 44 -3.91 6.95 10.10
C LYS A 44 -4.56 6.71 8.74
N ALA A 45 -5.21 5.56 8.53
CA ALA A 45 -5.93 5.24 7.31
C ALA A 45 -7.29 5.94 7.29
N ASN A 46 -7.78 6.26 6.10
CA ASN A 46 -9.10 6.84 5.94
C ASN A 46 -10.21 5.77 6.04
N TYR A 47 -9.93 4.54 5.63
CA TYR A 47 -10.83 3.40 5.79
C TYR A 47 -10.28 2.35 6.74
N TRP A 48 -11.20 1.57 7.31
CA TRP A 48 -10.88 0.41 8.14
C TRP A 48 -10.32 -0.69 7.25
N GLY A 49 -9.03 -0.96 7.43
CA GLY A 49 -8.24 -1.79 6.54
C GLY A 49 -7.87 -3.16 7.10
N HIS A 50 -7.40 -4.06 6.23
CA HIS A 50 -6.69 -5.27 6.62
C HIS A 50 -5.50 -5.59 5.68
N MET A 51 -4.96 -4.58 5.00
CA MET A 51 -3.75 -4.71 4.18
C MET A 51 -2.60 -5.28 5.03
N PRO A 52 -1.94 -6.38 4.60
CA PRO A 52 -0.78 -6.91 5.30
C PRO A 52 0.35 -5.88 5.38
N ASN A 53 0.91 -5.69 6.58
CA ASN A 53 2.04 -4.77 6.79
C ASN A 53 3.32 -5.23 6.08
N PHE A 54 3.50 -6.55 5.98
CA PHE A 54 4.61 -7.15 5.24
C PHE A 54 4.20 -8.51 4.66
N ILE A 55 4.99 -8.96 3.70
CA ILE A 55 4.90 -10.27 3.06
C ILE A 55 6.31 -10.85 2.90
N LYS A 56 6.42 -12.18 2.82
CA LYS A 56 7.70 -12.87 2.65
C LYS A 56 7.70 -13.66 1.35
N ILE A 57 8.71 -13.47 0.53
CA ILE A 57 8.91 -14.20 -0.73
C ILE A 57 10.38 -14.58 -0.83
N ASP A 58 10.66 -15.87 -0.98
CA ASP A 58 12.02 -16.41 -1.10
C ASP A 58 12.98 -15.89 -0.01
N GLY A 59 12.47 -15.76 1.22
CA GLY A 59 13.22 -15.28 2.39
C GLY A 59 13.32 -13.75 2.53
N VAL A 60 12.89 -12.98 1.53
CA VAL A 60 12.89 -11.51 1.55
C VAL A 60 11.59 -10.99 2.14
N THR A 61 11.67 -10.08 3.11
CA THR A 61 10.48 -9.46 3.74
C THR A 61 10.18 -8.12 3.09
N PHE A 62 9.16 -8.03 2.25
CA PHE A 62 8.72 -6.76 1.66
C PHE A 62 7.69 -6.10 2.56
N ASN A 63 7.84 -4.78 2.75
CA ASN A 63 6.91 -3.98 3.53
C ASN A 63 5.94 -3.25 2.59
N ARG A 64 4.69 -3.12 3.01
CA ARG A 64 3.72 -2.31 2.26
C ARG A 64 4.21 -0.87 2.13
N PRO A 65 3.80 -0.15 1.06
CA PRO A 65 3.93 1.30 1.03
C PRO A 65 3.33 1.94 2.28
N GLN A 66 3.96 3.02 2.75
CA GLN A 66 3.44 3.79 3.87
C GLN A 66 2.42 4.82 3.36
N LEU A 67 1.40 5.09 4.17
CA LEU A 67 0.52 6.23 3.98
C LEU A 67 1.30 7.52 4.17
N LYS A 68 0.85 8.60 3.52
CA LYS A 68 1.46 9.92 3.69
C LYS A 68 1.38 10.41 5.14
N ALA A 69 0.32 10.07 5.87
CA ALA A 69 0.15 10.36 7.29
C ALA A 69 1.08 9.52 8.20
N GLU A 70 1.60 8.39 7.70
CA GLU A 70 2.55 7.55 8.43
C GLU A 70 3.96 8.14 8.38
N PHE A 71 4.33 8.76 7.27
CA PHE A 71 5.68 9.27 7.05
C PHE A 71 5.68 10.66 6.39
N SER A 72 6.00 11.68 7.18
CA SER A 72 6.14 13.06 6.72
C SER A 72 7.48 13.27 5.98
N GLY A 73 7.67 14.42 5.34
CA GLY A 73 8.93 14.78 4.66
C GLY A 73 9.08 14.34 3.19
N TYR A 74 8.20 13.47 2.68
CA TYR A 74 8.22 13.01 1.28
C TYR A 74 7.04 13.54 0.46
N GLY A 75 6.98 13.24 -0.83
CA GLY A 75 5.81 13.54 -1.67
C GLY A 75 4.57 12.74 -1.27
N ALA A 76 3.45 13.09 -1.88
CA ALA A 76 2.16 12.40 -1.73
C ALA A 76 1.68 11.93 -3.10
N SER A 77 1.14 10.72 -3.17
CA SER A 77 0.44 10.26 -4.37
C SER A 77 -0.90 10.98 -4.54
N PRO A 78 -1.50 10.96 -5.74
CA PRO A 78 -2.95 11.12 -5.85
C PRO A 78 -3.68 10.13 -4.93
N GLU A 79 -4.90 10.48 -4.54
CA GLU A 79 -5.75 9.57 -3.77
C GLU A 79 -6.01 8.29 -4.58
N TRP A 80 -5.87 7.14 -3.92
CA TRP A 80 -6.11 5.85 -4.53
C TRP A 80 -6.69 4.87 -3.50
N HIS A 81 -7.87 4.31 -3.81
CA HIS A 81 -8.74 3.60 -2.86
C HIS A 81 -8.97 4.37 -1.55
N ASN A 82 -9.22 5.67 -1.68
CA ASN A 82 -9.45 6.58 -0.55
C ASN A 82 -8.24 6.72 0.39
N GLU A 83 -7.06 6.29 -0.02
CA GLU A 83 -5.83 6.45 0.75
C GLU A 83 -4.82 7.30 -0.02
N ILE A 84 -4.00 8.05 0.71
CA ILE A 84 -2.89 8.84 0.14
C ILE A 84 -1.58 8.20 0.60
N TRP A 85 -0.75 7.82 -0.36
CA TRP A 85 0.48 7.09 -0.11
C TRP A 85 1.71 7.99 -0.20
N VAL A 86 2.79 7.59 0.44
CA VAL A 86 4.08 8.24 0.27
C VAL A 86 4.56 8.07 -1.17
N LEU A 87 4.96 9.17 -1.78
CA LEU A 87 5.64 9.20 -3.07
C LEU A 87 7.06 9.72 -2.85
N ILE A 88 8.06 8.98 -3.31
CA ILE A 88 9.44 9.41 -3.20
C ILE A 88 9.77 10.21 -4.45
N ALA A 89 9.82 11.53 -4.32
CA ALA A 89 10.26 12.39 -5.40
C ALA A 89 11.71 12.04 -5.77
N HIS A 90 12.00 12.08 -7.06
CA HIS A 90 13.36 12.28 -7.54
C HIS A 90 13.71 13.71 -7.16
N GLY A 91 14.66 13.93 -6.24
CA GLY A 91 14.81 15.26 -5.66
C GLY A 91 15.15 16.31 -6.72
N HIS A 92 14.62 17.52 -6.52
CA HIS A 92 14.74 18.65 -7.45
C HIS A 92 16.13 19.31 -7.49
N THR A 93 17.09 18.76 -6.76
CA THR A 93 18.46 19.29 -6.69
C THR A 93 19.46 18.21 -7.04
N ASP A 94 20.62 18.65 -7.54
CA ASP A 94 21.73 17.85 -8.04
C ASP A 94 22.40 16.95 -6.98
N ASP A 95 21.74 16.65 -5.85
CA ASP A 95 22.26 15.88 -4.71
C ASP A 95 21.29 14.77 -4.19
N GLU A 96 20.08 14.63 -4.76
CA GLU A 96 19.02 13.75 -4.23
C GLU A 96 18.66 12.46 -5.02
N PRO A 97 19.58 11.77 -5.73
CA PRO A 97 19.30 10.43 -6.26
C PRO A 97 19.09 9.38 -5.15
N THR A 98 19.38 9.72 -3.89
CA THR A 98 19.35 8.85 -2.72
C THR A 98 18.01 8.87 -1.98
N GLY A 99 17.02 9.69 -2.36
CA GLY A 99 15.76 9.81 -1.62
C GLY A 99 15.07 8.48 -1.29
N ALA A 100 15.04 7.54 -2.24
CA ALA A 100 14.49 6.19 -2.03
C ALA A 100 15.37 5.31 -1.13
N LEU A 101 16.70 5.45 -1.25
CA LEU A 101 17.66 4.74 -0.40
C LEU A 101 17.56 5.23 1.05
N LEU A 102 17.58 6.55 1.24
CA LEU A 102 17.41 7.22 2.53
C LEU A 102 16.04 6.92 3.14
N TYR A 103 14.98 6.89 2.35
CA TYR A 103 13.65 6.52 2.81
C TYR A 103 13.64 5.13 3.47
N CYS A 104 14.25 4.13 2.84
CA CYS A 104 14.36 2.80 3.46
C CYS A 104 15.37 2.78 4.61
N ALA A 105 16.52 3.44 4.47
CA ALA A 105 17.57 3.47 5.49
C ALA A 105 17.09 4.13 6.80
N ASN A 106 16.29 5.19 6.73
CA ASN A 106 15.66 5.86 7.88
C ASN A 106 14.68 4.95 8.64
N GLN A 107 14.27 3.83 8.03
CA GLN A 107 13.44 2.80 8.64
C GLN A 107 14.25 1.56 9.05
N GLY A 108 15.58 1.58 8.90
CA GLY A 108 16.46 0.42 9.13
C GLY A 108 16.33 -0.67 8.06
N LYS A 109 15.92 -0.30 6.84
CA LYS A 109 15.60 -1.21 5.72
C LYS A 109 16.42 -0.89 4.48
N SER A 110 16.35 -1.77 3.50
CA SER A 110 17.01 -1.59 2.19
C SER A 110 15.99 -1.49 1.05
N LEU A 111 16.43 -0.96 -0.09
CA LEU A 111 15.68 -1.06 -1.34
C LEU A 111 15.77 -2.47 -1.92
N PRO A 112 14.70 -3.00 -2.52
CA PRO A 112 14.73 -4.25 -3.25
C PRO A 112 15.48 -4.07 -4.58
N THR A 113 15.97 -5.18 -5.12
CA THR A 113 16.44 -5.27 -6.52
C THR A 113 15.26 -5.43 -7.48
N ARG A 114 15.44 -5.10 -8.76
CA ARG A 114 14.48 -5.43 -9.83
C ARG A 114 14.00 -6.87 -9.78
N GLY A 115 14.93 -7.82 -9.66
CA GLY A 115 14.62 -9.25 -9.63
C GLY A 115 13.71 -9.62 -8.46
N GLN A 116 13.91 -9.01 -7.29
CA GLN A 116 13.04 -9.17 -6.13
C GLN A 116 11.64 -8.59 -6.37
N LEU A 117 11.51 -7.41 -6.98
CA LEU A 117 10.21 -6.81 -7.32
C LEU A 117 9.47 -7.61 -8.41
N GLN A 118 10.18 -8.09 -9.43
CA GLN A 118 9.61 -8.95 -10.47
C GLN A 118 9.21 -10.32 -9.92
N LYS A 119 9.96 -10.86 -8.94
CA LYS A 119 9.57 -12.07 -8.22
C LYS A 119 8.31 -11.83 -7.39
N LEU A 120 8.20 -10.70 -6.70
CA LEU A 120 6.99 -10.28 -6.02
C LEU A 120 5.80 -10.26 -6.98
N GLN A 121 5.93 -9.56 -8.11
CA GLN A 121 4.86 -9.48 -9.11
C GLN A 121 4.47 -10.85 -9.66
N SER A 122 5.44 -11.65 -10.13
CA SER A 122 5.17 -12.95 -10.75
C SER A 122 4.56 -13.96 -9.78
N THR A 123 4.87 -13.86 -8.48
CA THR A 123 4.25 -14.70 -7.43
C THR A 123 2.74 -14.48 -7.33
N TYR A 124 2.27 -13.24 -7.53
CA TYR A 124 0.84 -12.93 -7.44
C TYR A 124 0.12 -12.88 -8.79
N GLY A 125 0.87 -12.74 -9.89
CA GLY A 125 0.38 -12.65 -11.27
C GLY A 125 -0.06 -11.24 -11.66
N HIS A 126 -0.70 -11.11 -12.83
CA HIS A 126 -1.13 -9.82 -13.36
C HIS A 126 -2.08 -9.09 -12.39
N ASN A 127 -1.68 -7.91 -11.94
CA ASN A 127 -2.30 -7.09 -10.90
C ASN A 127 -2.63 -7.85 -9.58
N GLY A 128 -1.94 -8.95 -9.34
CA GLY A 128 -2.15 -9.80 -8.17
C GLY A 128 -1.74 -9.11 -6.86
N VAL A 129 -0.74 -8.24 -6.91
CA VAL A 129 -0.26 -7.48 -5.76
C VAL A 129 -1.36 -6.56 -5.22
N GLN A 130 -2.13 -5.88 -6.08
CA GLN A 130 -3.32 -5.15 -5.64
C GLN A 130 -4.43 -6.08 -5.15
N THR A 131 -4.82 -7.07 -5.96
CA THR A 131 -6.05 -7.83 -5.71
C THR A 131 -5.93 -8.82 -4.54
N LYS A 132 -4.71 -9.25 -4.20
CA LYS A 132 -4.45 -10.22 -3.12
C LYS A 132 -3.75 -9.60 -1.91
N LEU A 133 -2.99 -8.51 -2.08
CA LEU A 133 -2.32 -7.83 -0.97
C LEU A 133 -2.86 -6.43 -0.69
N GLY A 134 -3.67 -5.86 -1.56
CA GLY A 134 -4.23 -4.51 -1.40
C GLY A 134 -3.30 -3.37 -1.78
N TRP A 135 -2.05 -3.65 -2.14
CA TRP A 135 -1.06 -2.62 -2.37
C TRP A 135 -1.40 -1.76 -3.59
N PRO A 136 -1.03 -0.47 -3.59
CA PRO A 136 -1.23 0.40 -4.74
C PRO A 136 -0.35 0.02 -5.92
N THR A 137 -0.97 -0.26 -7.07
CA THR A 137 -0.28 -0.63 -8.32
C THR A 137 -0.46 0.40 -9.44
N ASN A 138 -1.07 1.56 -9.14
CA ASN A 138 -1.27 2.66 -10.10
C ASN A 138 -0.01 3.50 -10.38
N GLU A 139 1.12 3.17 -9.75
CA GLU A 139 2.45 3.71 -10.04
C GLU A 139 3.46 2.57 -9.93
N VAL A 140 4.64 2.75 -10.50
CA VAL A 140 5.77 1.82 -10.41
C VAL A 140 6.50 1.93 -9.06
N TYR A 141 7.33 0.93 -8.75
CA TYR A 141 8.08 0.81 -7.51
C TYR A 141 9.57 0.85 -7.78
N TYR A 142 10.25 1.78 -7.12
CA TYR A 142 11.70 1.90 -7.24
C TYR A 142 12.43 0.67 -6.72
N ASP A 143 13.50 0.34 -7.44
CA ASP A 143 14.49 -0.62 -7.02
C ASP A 143 15.78 0.09 -6.56
N ASN A 144 16.82 -0.70 -6.27
CA ASN A 144 18.11 -0.20 -5.80
C ASN A 144 19.07 0.26 -6.91
N TYR A 145 18.74 0.11 -8.19
CA TYR A 145 19.60 0.49 -9.30
C TYR A 145 19.42 1.96 -9.71
N ILE A 146 20.54 2.62 -9.99
CA ILE A 146 20.57 3.99 -10.51
C ILE A 146 21.66 4.14 -11.57
N THR A 147 21.38 4.88 -12.63
CA THR A 147 22.36 5.16 -13.70
C THR A 147 23.30 6.31 -13.34
N SER A 148 24.37 6.48 -14.12
CA SER A 148 25.28 7.64 -14.03
C SER A 148 24.53 8.96 -14.21
N ASP A 149 23.54 8.95 -15.09
CA ASP A 149 22.69 10.10 -15.42
C ASP A 149 21.54 10.26 -14.42
N ARG A 150 21.61 9.52 -13.30
CA ARG A 150 20.73 9.58 -12.13
C ARG A 150 19.30 9.11 -12.37
N PHE A 151 19.00 8.41 -13.45
CA PHE A 151 17.71 7.74 -13.58
C PHE A 151 17.66 6.54 -12.64
N ARG A 152 16.55 6.39 -11.93
CA ARG A 152 16.32 5.22 -11.10
C ARG A 152 15.45 4.22 -11.85
N GLU A 153 15.76 2.95 -11.69
CA GLU A 153 14.93 1.88 -12.23
C GLU A 153 13.71 1.63 -11.34
N ALA A 154 12.56 1.40 -11.97
CA ALA A 154 11.32 1.12 -11.28
C ALA A 154 10.56 -0.01 -11.99
N VAL A 155 9.83 -0.80 -11.21
CA VAL A 155 9.09 -1.98 -11.66
C VAL A 155 7.59 -1.78 -11.45
N SER A 156 6.80 -2.07 -12.48
CA SER A 156 5.35 -2.18 -12.40
C SER A 156 4.98 -3.46 -11.66
N LEU A 157 4.27 -3.32 -10.53
CA LEU A 157 3.72 -4.47 -9.81
C LEU A 157 2.41 -4.99 -10.44
N VAL A 158 1.95 -4.39 -11.54
CA VAL A 158 0.86 -4.91 -12.36
C VAL A 158 1.36 -6.11 -13.17
N ASP A 159 2.43 -5.94 -13.93
CA ASP A 159 2.85 -6.90 -14.97
C ASP A 159 4.35 -7.26 -14.95
N GLY A 160 5.15 -6.61 -14.09
CA GLY A 160 6.58 -6.87 -13.96
C GLY A 160 7.44 -6.15 -15.01
N SER A 161 6.84 -5.31 -15.86
CA SER A 161 7.56 -4.39 -16.72
C SER A 161 8.38 -3.39 -15.89
N TYR A 162 9.46 -2.87 -16.47
CA TYR A 162 10.33 -1.92 -15.79
C TYR A 162 10.71 -0.75 -16.69
N GLU A 163 11.02 0.37 -16.07
CA GLU A 163 11.41 1.61 -16.74
C GLU A 163 12.51 2.34 -15.98
N MET A 164 13.26 3.17 -16.71
CA MET A 164 14.15 4.17 -16.14
C MET A 164 13.40 5.49 -16.02
N THR A 165 13.43 6.11 -14.84
CA THR A 165 12.56 7.26 -14.56
C THR A 165 13.22 8.28 -13.63
N HIS A 166 12.80 9.53 -13.82
CA HIS A 166 13.10 10.69 -12.97
C HIS A 166 11.83 11.23 -12.28
N PHE A 167 10.70 10.54 -12.39
CA PHE A 167 9.46 10.91 -11.69
C PHE A 167 9.41 10.26 -10.33
N GLY A 168 8.70 10.89 -9.39
CA GLY A 168 8.56 10.34 -8.05
C GLY A 168 7.68 9.09 -8.02
N HIS A 169 8.14 8.03 -7.37
CA HIS A 169 7.50 6.72 -7.38
C HIS A 169 7.42 6.09 -5.99
N ARG A 170 6.76 4.94 -5.89
CA ARG A 170 6.60 4.21 -4.63
C ARG A 170 7.82 3.38 -4.29
N VAL A 171 7.90 2.96 -3.04
CA VAL A 171 8.94 2.05 -2.55
C VAL A 171 8.31 0.97 -1.68
N SER A 172 8.78 -0.26 -1.84
CA SER A 172 8.54 -1.35 -0.89
C SER A 172 9.87 -1.76 -0.27
N CYS A 173 10.18 -1.22 0.90
CA CYS A 173 11.45 -1.51 1.57
C CYS A 173 11.51 -2.96 2.04
N ILE A 174 12.71 -3.54 2.00
CA ILE A 174 12.97 -4.92 2.41
C ILE A 174 13.86 -5.02 3.65
N ASN A 175 13.64 -6.07 4.45
CA ASN A 175 14.55 -6.52 5.51
C ASN A 175 15.34 -7.75 5.05
#